data_AF-C6ARW0-F1
#
_entry.id   AF-C6ARW0-F1
#
_cell.length_a   1.000
_cell.length_b   1.000
_cell.length_c   1.000
_cell.angle_alpha   90.00
_cell.angle_beta   90.00
_cell.angle_gamma   90.00
#
_symmetry.space_group_name_H-M   'P 1'
#
loop_
_entity.id
_entity.type
_entity.pdbx_description
1 polymer ?
#
loop_
_entity_poly.entity_id
_entity_poly.type
_entity_poly.pdbx_seq_one_letter_code
_entity_poly.pdbx_strand_id
1 'polypeptide(L)'
;MLAKAEIVVEARVKSLSIGESGFIGTKDSPTRWIRADLEIKRVIKGKFPGKEATVYGAVYPPGPFGELTTMALSYGFDGHDTFEWELSRREIGDDVALFSMNACNYHKFPDGAVAPR
;
A
#
# COMPACT_ATOMS: atom_id res chain seq x y z
N MET A 1 9.35 8.77 6.76
CA MET A 1 9.20 10.17 7.19
C MET A 1 8.41 10.95 6.13
N LEU A 2 7.38 11.71 6.54
CA LEU A 2 6.55 12.53 5.64
C LEU A 2 7.36 13.49 4.75
N ALA A 3 8.50 13.98 5.24
CA ALA A 3 9.37 14.88 4.48
C ALA A 3 9.86 14.27 3.15
N LYS A 4 10.18 12.97 3.15
CA LYS A 4 10.73 12.25 1.98
C LYS A 4 9.65 11.74 1.01
N ALA A 5 8.40 11.62 1.46
CA ALA A 5 7.30 11.12 0.64
C ALA A 5 6.87 12.17 -0.38
N GLU A 6 6.84 11.84 -1.68
CA GLU A 6 6.43 12.79 -2.72
C GLU A 6 4.91 12.96 -2.78
N ILE A 7 4.20 11.84 -2.72
CA ILE A 7 2.74 11.76 -2.78
C ILE A 7 2.24 11.04 -1.53
N VAL A 8 1.38 11.71 -0.77
CA VAL A 8 0.71 11.13 0.40
C VAL A 8 -0.79 11.31 0.26
N VAL A 9 -1.52 10.25 0.51
CA VAL A 9 -2.97 10.17 0.40
C VAL A 9 -3.58 9.71 1.71
N GLU A 10 -4.80 10.15 1.98
CA GLU A 10 -5.68 9.42 2.88
C GLU A 10 -6.44 8.39 2.05
N ALA A 11 -6.38 7.13 2.47
CA ALA A 11 -6.97 6.03 1.74
C ALA A 11 -7.71 5.04 2.64
N ARG A 12 -8.55 4.22 2.02
CA ARG A 12 -9.23 3.06 2.61
C ARG A 12 -8.91 1.82 1.80
N VAL A 13 -8.74 0.67 2.44
CA VAL A 13 -8.49 -0.59 1.71
C VAL A 13 -9.79 -1.11 1.12
N LYS A 14 -9.90 -1.21 -0.21
CA LYS A 14 -11.04 -1.86 -0.89
C LYS A 14 -10.85 -3.37 -0.97
N SER A 15 -9.62 -3.80 -1.23
CA SER A 15 -9.28 -5.21 -1.38
C SER A 15 -7.83 -5.44 -0.91
N LEU A 16 -7.58 -6.61 -0.35
CA LEU A 16 -6.24 -7.07 0.00
C LEU A 16 -6.14 -8.55 -0.34
N SER A 17 -5.11 -8.93 -1.09
CA SER A 17 -4.93 -10.32 -1.53
C SER A 17 -3.45 -10.69 -1.65
N ILE A 18 -3.16 -11.99 -1.54
CA ILE A 18 -1.85 -12.58 -1.84
C ILE A 18 -2.04 -13.59 -2.96
N GLY A 19 -1.55 -13.24 -4.15
CA GLY A 19 -1.74 -14.03 -5.36
C GLY A 19 -0.47 -14.13 -6.20
N GLU A 20 -0.53 -14.96 -7.23
CA GLU A 20 0.51 -14.95 -8.26
C GLU A 20 0.59 -13.55 -8.88
N SER A 21 1.80 -13.00 -8.93
CA SER A 21 2.04 -11.65 -9.42
C SER A 21 2.10 -11.57 -10.95
N GLY A 22 2.24 -12.72 -11.63
CA GLY A 22 2.55 -12.80 -13.05
C GLY A 22 4.01 -12.49 -13.40
N PHE A 23 4.82 -12.04 -12.43
CA PHE A 23 6.26 -11.89 -12.62
C PHE A 23 6.94 -13.25 -12.58
N ILE A 24 7.74 -13.52 -13.61
CA ILE A 24 8.61 -14.68 -13.66
C ILE A 24 9.88 -14.32 -12.89
N GLY A 25 9.95 -14.77 -11.63
CA GLY A 25 11.13 -14.60 -10.80
C GLY A 25 12.32 -15.40 -11.35
N THR A 26 13.53 -14.86 -11.23
CA THR A 26 14.74 -15.67 -11.33
C THR A 26 14.95 -16.42 -10.00
N LYS A 27 15.75 -17.49 -10.03
CA LYS A 27 15.95 -18.47 -8.94
C LYS A 27 15.77 -17.88 -7.53
N ASP A 28 14.84 -18.46 -6.78
CA ASP A 28 14.45 -18.13 -5.39
C ASP A 28 13.65 -16.83 -5.16
N SER A 29 13.28 -16.09 -6.22
CA SER A 29 12.41 -14.91 -6.09
C SER A 29 10.94 -15.30 -5.89
N PRO A 30 10.25 -14.79 -4.85
CA PRO A 30 8.84 -15.12 -4.63
C PRO A 30 7.97 -14.59 -5.77
N THR A 31 7.24 -15.50 -6.44
CA THR A 31 6.30 -15.17 -7.52
C THR A 31 4.97 -14.63 -7.00
N ARG A 32 4.65 -14.91 -5.73
CA ARG A 32 3.43 -14.41 -5.08
C ARG A 32 3.67 -13.05 -4.44
N TRP A 33 2.81 -12.09 -4.78
CA TRP A 33 2.86 -10.73 -4.26
C TRP A 33 1.58 -10.40 -3.50
N ILE A 34 1.72 -9.46 -2.58
CA ILE A 34 0.63 -8.79 -1.89
C ILE A 34 0.11 -7.69 -2.82
N ARG A 35 -1.20 -7.65 -3.04
CA ARG A 35 -1.89 -6.58 -3.75
C ARG A 35 -2.91 -5.95 -2.81
N ALA A 36 -2.82 -4.64 -2.63
CA ALA A 36 -3.84 -3.85 -1.95
C ALA A 36 -4.43 -2.83 -2.94
N ASP A 37 -5.73 -2.88 -3.16
CA ASP A 37 -6.44 -1.83 -3.90
C ASP A 37 -6.97 -0.81 -2.89
N LEU A 38 -6.60 0.45 -3.08
CA LEU A 38 -6.89 1.56 -2.19
C LEU A 38 -7.91 2.49 -2.83
N GLU A 39 -8.94 2.87 -2.08
CA GLU A 39 -9.81 4.00 -2.39
C GLU A 39 -9.19 5.27 -1.82
N ILE A 40 -8.91 6.26 -2.67
CA ILE A 40 -8.35 7.55 -2.27
C ILE A 40 -9.47 8.49 -1.83
N LYS A 41 -9.45 8.89 -0.55
CA LYS A 41 -10.41 9.85 0.01
C LYS A 41 -9.97 11.29 -0.23
N ARG A 42 -8.68 11.58 -0.03
CA ARG A 42 -8.06 12.87 -0.36
C ARG A 42 -6.56 12.75 -0.55
N VAL A 43 -5.98 13.71 -1.27
CA VAL A 43 -4.53 13.87 -1.37
C VAL A 43 -4.06 14.82 -0.26
N ILE A 44 -3.13 14.36 0.58
CA ILE A 44 -2.54 15.12 1.68
C ILE A 44 -1.31 15.89 1.22
N LYS A 45 -0.49 15.27 0.36
CA LYS A 45 0.74 15.85 -0.20
C LYS A 45 0.93 15.43 -1.65
N GLY A 46 1.47 16.32 -2.47
CA GLY A 46 1.78 16.05 -3.87
C GLY A 46 0.55 16.18 -4.78
N LYS A 47 0.63 15.59 -5.97
CA LYS A 47 -0.47 15.56 -6.95
C LYS A 47 -0.74 14.12 -7.37
N PHE A 48 -1.98 13.68 -7.21
CA PHE A 48 -2.44 12.39 -7.69
C PHE A 48 -3.87 12.54 -8.22
N PRO A 49 -4.09 12.37 -9.54
CA PRO A 49 -5.42 12.59 -10.13
C PRO A 49 -6.37 11.40 -9.94
N GLY A 50 -5.84 10.23 -9.53
CA GLY A 50 -6.61 9.00 -9.38
C GLY A 50 -7.49 9.01 -8.13
N LYS A 51 -8.65 8.35 -8.23
CA LYS A 51 -9.53 8.05 -7.08
C LYS A 51 -9.21 6.69 -6.45
N GLU A 52 -8.41 5.89 -7.13
CA GLU A 52 -7.98 4.57 -6.67
C GLU A 52 -6.49 4.40 -6.98
N ALA A 53 -5.81 3.61 -6.16
CA ALA A 53 -4.42 3.23 -6.37
C ALA A 53 -4.23 1.77 -5.98
N THR A 54 -3.51 1.01 -6.80
CA THR A 54 -3.09 -0.35 -6.44
C THR A 54 -1.64 -0.32 -5.97
N VAL A 55 -1.39 -0.86 -4.79
CA VAL A 55 -0.05 -1.01 -4.21
C VAL A 55 0.36 -2.47 -4.17
N TYR A 56 1.61 -2.73 -4.53
CA TYR A 56 2.18 -4.07 -4.64
C TYR A 56 3.31 -4.26 -3.64
N GLY A 57 3.34 -5.41 -2.98
CA GLY A 57 4.38 -5.77 -2.03
C GLY A 57 4.90 -7.19 -2.20
N ALA A 58 6.18 -7.41 -1.89
CA ALA A 58 6.72 -8.74 -1.70
C ALA A 58 6.14 -9.37 -0.42
N VAL A 59 5.95 -10.69 -0.43
CA VAL A 59 5.52 -11.45 0.76
C VAL A 59 6.61 -11.48 1.84
N TYR A 60 7.89 -11.38 1.45
CA TYR A 60 9.00 -11.34 2.40
C TYR A 60 10.14 -10.40 1.93
N PRO A 61 10.59 -9.44 2.77
CA PRO A 61 9.94 -9.03 4.01
C PRO A 61 8.57 -8.39 3.71
N PRO A 62 7.49 -8.74 4.43
CA PRO A 62 6.22 -8.08 4.23
C PRO A 62 6.36 -6.61 4.62
N GLY A 63 5.76 -5.71 3.82
CA GLY A 63 5.52 -4.33 4.26
C GLY A 63 4.54 -4.29 5.44
N PRO A 64 3.82 -3.18 5.66
CA PRO A 64 2.80 -3.07 6.72
C PRO A 64 1.52 -3.87 6.36
N PHE A 65 1.67 -5.16 6.11
CA PHE A 65 0.61 -6.07 5.67
C PHE A 65 -0.38 -6.37 6.79
N GLY A 66 0.09 -6.50 8.04
CA GLY A 66 -0.77 -6.74 9.20
C GLY A 66 -1.71 -5.56 9.45
N GLU A 67 -1.18 -4.35 9.35
CA GLU A 67 -1.95 -3.11 9.46
C GLU A 67 -2.94 -2.98 8.31
N LEU A 68 -2.51 -3.23 7.07
CA LEU A 68 -3.42 -3.23 5.91
C LEU A 68 -4.54 -4.28 6.04
N THR A 69 -4.24 -5.44 6.62
CA THR A 69 -5.25 -6.48 6.91
C THR A 69 -6.26 -5.96 7.93
N THR A 70 -5.79 -5.30 8.98
CA THR A 70 -6.67 -4.70 10.00
C THR A 70 -7.55 -3.60 9.40
N MET A 71 -6.99 -2.75 8.54
CA MET A 71 -7.76 -1.73 7.82
C MET A 71 -8.78 -2.33 6.85
N ALA A 72 -8.44 -3.43 6.17
CA ALA A 72 -9.37 -4.13 5.28
C ALA A 72 -10.55 -4.74 6.07
N LEU A 73 -10.28 -5.32 7.24
CA LEU A 73 -11.31 -5.89 8.11
C LEU A 73 -12.19 -4.82 8.77
N SER A 74 -11.66 -3.61 8.95
CA SER A 74 -12.39 -2.47 9.54
C SER A 74 -13.22 -1.69 8.53
N TYR A 75 -13.29 -2.13 7.26
CA TYR A 75 -14.00 -1.42 6.20
C TYR A 75 -15.46 -1.09 6.59
N GLY A 76 -15.84 0.19 6.52
CA GLY A 76 -17.16 0.68 6.87
C GLY A 76 -17.34 1.02 8.36
N PHE A 77 -16.30 0.86 9.19
CA PHE A 77 -16.35 1.18 10.61
C PHE A 77 -16.06 2.66 10.87
N ASP A 78 -17.14 3.45 11.00
CA ASP A 78 -17.25 4.82 11.53
C ASP A 78 -15.97 5.69 11.53
N GLY A 79 -15.42 5.97 10.33
CA GLY A 79 -14.29 6.91 10.17
C GLY A 79 -12.93 6.41 10.67
N HIS A 80 -12.85 5.18 11.16
CA HIS A 80 -11.60 4.52 11.59
C HIS A 80 -11.03 3.56 10.54
N ASP A 81 -11.58 3.58 9.34
CA ASP A 81 -11.20 2.71 8.22
C ASP A 81 -10.35 3.42 7.17
N THR A 82 -9.94 4.66 7.44
CA THR A 82 -8.98 5.41 6.65
C THR A 82 -7.63 5.51 7.35
N PHE A 83 -6.59 5.69 6.55
CA PHE A 83 -5.20 5.82 7.00
C PHE A 83 -4.43 6.70 6.02
N GLU A 84 -3.31 7.27 6.48
CA GLU A 84 -2.40 7.99 5.60
C GLU A 84 -1.38 7.03 4.99
N TRP A 85 -1.13 7.19 3.70
CA TRP A 85 -0.28 6.29 2.93
C TRP A 85 0.54 7.05 1.89
N GLU A 86 1.82 6.71 1.77
CA GLU A 86 2.67 7.18 0.69
C GLU A 86 2.52 6.30 -0.56
N LEU A 87 2.20 6.94 -1.68
CA LEU A 87 2.24 6.31 -3.00
C LEU A 87 3.68 6.31 -3.53
N SER A 88 4.50 5.40 -3.02
CA SER A 88 5.91 5.26 -3.44
C SER A 88 6.00 4.64 -4.83
N ARG A 89 6.22 5.48 -5.84
CA ARG A 89 6.42 5.05 -7.22
C ARG A 89 7.76 4.31 -7.37
N ARG A 90 7.74 3.15 -8.04
CA ARG A 90 8.91 2.35 -8.36
C ARG A 90 8.86 1.96 -9.84
N GLU A 91 9.87 2.37 -10.59
CA GLU A 91 10.02 2.01 -12.00
C GLU A 91 10.40 0.52 -12.15
N ILE A 92 9.88 -0.10 -13.20
CA ILE A 92 10.16 -1.46 -13.68
C ILE A 92 10.60 -1.30 -15.15
N GLY A 93 11.89 -1.11 -15.35
CA GLY A 93 12.41 -0.69 -16.67
C GLY A 93 12.10 0.78 -16.95
N ASP A 94 12.06 1.15 -18.22
CA ASP A 94 11.98 2.56 -18.64
C ASP A 94 10.54 3.07 -18.81
N ASP A 95 9.57 2.18 -19.01
CA ASP A 95 8.20 2.55 -19.43
C ASP A 95 7.09 2.14 -18.44
N VAL A 96 7.42 1.34 -17.42
CA VAL A 96 6.43 0.77 -16.50
C VAL A 96 6.78 1.16 -15.08
N ALA A 97 5.79 1.53 -14.28
CA ALA A 97 5.95 1.79 -12.86
C ALA A 97 4.82 1.14 -12.06
N LEU A 98 5.09 0.87 -10.79
CA LEU A 98 4.09 0.47 -9.80
C LEU A 98 4.21 1.30 -8.53
N PHE A 99 3.16 1.31 -7.72
CA PHE A 99 3.29 1.77 -6.34
C PHE A 99 3.75 0.62 -5.45
N SER A 100 4.89 0.80 -4.80
CA SER A 100 5.53 -0.22 -3.99
C SER A 100 5.17 -0.06 -2.51
N MET A 101 4.64 -1.14 -1.93
CA MET A 101 4.39 -1.27 -0.51
C MET A 101 5.69 -1.33 0.29
N ASN A 102 6.70 -2.08 -0.19
CA ASN A 102 7.97 -2.26 0.53
C ASN A 102 8.84 -1.00 0.51
N ALA A 103 8.64 -0.10 -0.45
CA ALA A 103 9.36 1.18 -0.53
C ALA A 103 8.61 2.34 0.16
N CYS A 104 7.47 2.06 0.80
CA CYS A 104 6.69 3.05 1.53
C CYS A 104 7.51 3.59 2.72
N ASN A 105 7.90 4.87 2.66
CA ASN A 105 8.64 5.55 3.71
C ASN A 105 7.70 6.19 4.73
N TYR A 106 6.43 6.37 4.41
CA TYR A 106 5.43 7.00 5.26
C TYR A 106 4.08 6.30 5.17
N HIS A 107 3.64 5.80 6.32
CA HIS A 107 2.28 5.39 6.57
C HIS A 107 1.90 5.81 7.99
N LYS A 108 0.61 6.11 8.20
CA LYS A 108 0.06 6.42 9.51
C LYS A 108 -1.31 5.77 9.63
N PHE A 109 -1.35 4.69 10.41
CA PHE A 109 -2.58 3.97 10.73
C PHE A 109 -3.22 4.54 12.01
N PRO A 110 -4.53 4.35 12.20
CA PRO A 110 -5.17 4.61 13.49
C PRO A 110 -4.54 3.78 14.63
N ASP A 111 -4.56 4.29 15.86
CA ASP A 111 -3.89 3.68 17.01
C ASP A 111 -4.36 2.24 17.32
N GLY A 112 -5.60 1.88 16.93
CA GLY A 112 -6.16 0.54 17.08
C GLY A 112 -5.87 -0.45 15.94
N ALA A 113 -5.27 0.01 14.84
CA ALA A 113 -4.99 -0.82 13.66
C ALA A 113 -3.59 -1.45 13.66
N VAL A 114 -2.76 -1.09 14.65
CA VAL A 114 -1.40 -1.62 14.82
C VAL A 114 -1.45 -2.76 15.83
N ALA A 115 -1.17 -3.98 15.39
CA ALA A 115 -1.01 -5.10 16.32
C ALA A 115 0.11 -4.80 17.34
N PRO A 116 -0.01 -5.23 18.61
CA PRO A 116 1.09 -5.09 19.56
C PRO A 116 2.32 -5.81 18.99
N ARG A 117 3.45 -5.08 18.94
CA ARG A 117 4.73 -5.57 18.44
C ARG A 117 5.35 -6.63 19.36
#